data_AF-A0A535XGK6-F1
#
_entry.id   AF-A0A535XGK6-F1
#
_cell.length_a   1.000
_cell.length_b   1.000
_cell.length_c   1.000
_cell.angle_alpha   90.00
_cell.angle_beta   90.00
_cell.angle_gamma   90.00
#
_symmetry.space_group_name_H-M   'P 1'
#
loop_
_entity.id
_entity.type
_entity.pdbx_description
1 polymer ?
#
loop_
_entity_poly.entity_id
_entity_poly.type
_entity_poly.pdbx_seq_one_letter_code
_entity_poly.pdbx_strand_id
1 'polypeptide(L)'
;MSSCRRDRRQPGWLRRRARRQAAPPRARARHGAGARGRLAALAAVAFSLSIRAWTVRCRGTTTKEERAVAKYAFLFIDDGVDYQNPTPEQQAVYGQIFKWFETNASKIVDGGAELQPTRTATTIRHPNGKATVMDGPFIEAKESVGGYTIFDLPDRDAAIALAKTWPGHGVEVRALVEQRDEHDLPADLARR
;
A
#
# COMPACT_ATOMS: atom_id res chain seq x y z
N MET A 1 45.49 -24.52 26.07
CA MET A 1 45.41 -24.83 24.62
C MET A 1 44.03 -24.44 24.11
N SER A 2 44.03 -23.49 23.18
CA SER A 2 43.02 -23.11 22.18
C SER A 2 41.58 -22.75 22.59
N SER A 3 41.35 -21.44 22.53
CA SER A 3 40.10 -20.72 22.35
C SER A 3 39.39 -21.04 21.02
N CYS A 4 38.06 -20.96 21.01
CA CYS A 4 37.34 -20.57 19.79
C CYS A 4 36.10 -19.74 20.15
N ARG A 5 36.27 -18.41 20.18
CA ARG A 5 35.18 -17.43 20.07
C ARG A 5 34.67 -17.50 18.63
N ARG A 6 33.40 -17.89 18.43
CA ARG A 6 32.73 -17.72 17.14
C ARG A 6 32.20 -16.29 17.02
N ASP A 7 32.88 -15.59 16.13
CA ASP A 7 32.59 -14.30 15.51
C ASP A 7 31.11 -14.21 15.04
N ARG A 8 30.30 -13.36 15.69
CA ARG A 8 28.97 -12.96 15.18
C ARG A 8 29.19 -11.86 14.15
N ARG A 9 29.43 -12.25 12.90
CA ARG A 9 29.36 -11.33 11.76
C ARG A 9 27.91 -11.02 11.43
N GLN A 10 27.53 -9.76 11.59
CA GLN A 10 26.27 -9.24 11.08
C GLN A 10 26.33 -9.09 9.54
N PRO A 11 25.22 -9.31 8.81
CA PRO A 11 25.16 -9.03 7.37
C PRO A 11 25.26 -7.52 7.07
N GLY A 12 26.25 -7.14 6.27
CA GLY A 12 26.65 -5.76 5.99
C GLY A 12 25.87 -5.02 4.90
N TRP A 13 24.53 -4.94 5.00
CA TRP A 13 23.72 -4.15 4.05
C TRP A 13 23.15 -2.84 4.63
N LEU A 14 23.38 -2.57 5.92
CA LEU A 14 23.12 -1.26 6.54
C LEU A 14 24.34 -0.34 6.40
N ARG A 15 24.46 0.36 5.25
CA ARG A 15 25.16 1.66 5.12
C ARG A 15 24.99 2.23 3.71
N ARG A 16 23.95 3.03 3.50
CA ARG A 16 24.01 4.10 2.47
C ARG A 16 23.75 5.44 3.15
N ARG A 17 24.83 6.20 3.35
CA ARG A 17 24.79 7.62 3.63
C ARG A 17 24.20 8.34 2.44
N ALA A 18 23.18 9.15 2.69
CA ALA A 18 22.62 10.11 1.74
C ALA A 18 23.73 11.03 1.21
N ARG A 19 24.04 10.94 -0.09
CA ARG A 19 24.71 12.02 -0.82
C ARG A 19 23.63 12.98 -1.28
N ARG A 20 23.62 14.17 -0.68
CA ARG A 20 22.89 15.35 -1.16
C ARG A 20 23.33 15.63 -2.60
N GLN A 21 22.40 15.57 -3.55
CA GLN A 21 22.64 16.05 -4.91
C GLN A 21 22.42 17.56 -4.92
N ALA A 22 23.43 18.30 -5.35
CA ALA A 22 23.39 19.74 -5.54
C ALA A 22 22.59 20.09 -6.80
N ALA A 23 21.79 21.14 -6.73
CA ALA A 23 20.99 21.65 -7.84
C ALA A 23 21.87 22.23 -8.97
N PRO A 24 21.47 22.11 -10.25
CA PRO A 24 22.20 22.72 -11.36
C PRO A 24 22.00 24.25 -11.41
N PRO A 25 22.95 25.01 -11.97
CA PRO A 25 22.89 26.47 -12.04
C PRO A 25 21.88 26.98 -13.08
N ARG A 26 21.26 28.10 -12.75
CA ARG A 26 20.27 28.84 -13.55
C ARG A 26 20.87 29.36 -14.86
N ALA A 27 20.29 28.98 -16.00
CA ALA A 27 20.60 29.57 -17.29
C ALA A 27 19.96 30.96 -17.45
N ARG A 28 20.76 31.95 -17.84
CA ARG A 28 20.32 33.32 -18.17
C ARG A 28 19.63 33.34 -19.53
N ALA A 29 18.36 33.78 -19.56
CA ALA A 29 17.66 34.08 -20.80
C ALA A 29 18.19 35.38 -21.41
N ARG A 30 18.55 35.34 -22.69
CA ARG A 30 18.86 36.54 -23.49
C ARG A 30 17.59 37.05 -24.17
N HIS A 31 17.39 38.35 -24.10
CA HIS A 31 16.37 39.09 -24.84
C HIS A 31 16.65 39.07 -26.35
N GLY A 32 15.58 38.88 -27.13
CA GLY A 32 15.55 39.12 -28.58
C GLY A 32 14.18 39.70 -28.94
N ALA A 33 14.18 40.89 -29.52
CA ALA A 33 13.02 41.71 -29.85
C ALA A 33 12.61 41.58 -31.33
N GLY A 34 11.33 41.85 -31.61
CA GLY A 34 10.79 42.17 -32.94
C GLY A 34 10.37 40.95 -33.79
N ALA A 35 9.30 40.94 -34.58
CA ALA A 35 8.61 42.06 -35.21
C ALA A 35 7.16 41.72 -35.61
N ARG A 36 6.44 42.80 -35.94
CA ARG A 36 5.04 42.95 -36.34
C ARG A 36 4.74 42.35 -37.74
N GLY A 37 3.51 41.88 -37.94
CA GLY A 37 2.88 41.70 -39.26
C GLY A 37 1.46 41.11 -39.14
N ARG A 38 0.43 41.96 -39.00
CA ARG A 38 -0.59 42.31 -40.01
C ARG A 38 -1.48 41.16 -40.55
N LEU A 39 -2.71 41.15 -40.04
CA LEU A 39 -4.04 40.96 -40.67
C LEU A 39 -4.14 40.24 -42.03
N ALA A 40 -4.98 39.20 -42.06
CA ALA A 40 -5.93 38.95 -43.15
C ALA A 40 -7.16 38.19 -42.62
N ALA A 41 -8.34 38.63 -43.05
CA ALA A 41 -9.67 38.18 -42.65
C ALA A 41 -10.22 37.07 -43.56
N LEU A 42 -11.47 36.66 -43.27
CA LEU A 42 -12.41 35.78 -44.02
C LEU A 42 -12.34 34.31 -43.57
N ALA A 43 -13.43 33.57 -43.31
CA ALA A 43 -14.85 33.79 -43.57
C ALA A 43 -15.69 33.05 -42.51
N ALA A 44 -16.85 33.62 -42.19
CA ALA A 44 -17.88 32.98 -41.39
C ALA A 44 -18.61 31.92 -42.21
N VAL A 45 -18.75 30.70 -41.65
CA VAL A 45 -19.82 29.76 -42.02
C VAL A 45 -20.45 29.30 -40.71
N ALA A 46 -21.69 29.71 -40.52
CA ALA A 46 -22.53 29.34 -39.41
C ALA A 46 -23.00 27.89 -39.58
N PHE A 47 -22.76 27.05 -38.58
CA PHE A 47 -23.56 25.85 -38.36
C PHE A 47 -24.22 25.95 -36.99
N SER A 48 -25.53 26.07 -37.03
CA SER A 48 -26.43 26.10 -35.89
C SER A 48 -26.47 24.74 -35.23
N LEU A 49 -25.93 24.63 -34.02
CA LEU A 49 -26.44 23.70 -33.00
C LEU A 49 -26.67 24.50 -31.72
N SER A 50 -27.93 24.88 -31.51
CA SER A 50 -28.41 25.40 -30.22
C SER A 50 -28.33 24.29 -29.17
N ILE A 51 -27.25 24.25 -28.41
CA ILE A 51 -27.27 23.70 -27.06
C ILE A 51 -27.34 24.92 -26.15
N ARG A 52 -28.47 25.12 -25.48
CA ARG A 52 -28.59 26.14 -24.45
C ARG A 52 -27.50 25.86 -23.40
N ALA A 53 -26.47 26.69 -23.41
CA ALA A 53 -25.41 26.69 -22.42
C ALA A 53 -26.03 27.00 -21.06
N TRP A 54 -26.36 25.94 -20.30
CA TRP A 54 -26.44 26.06 -18.86
C TRP A 54 -25.04 26.42 -18.40
N THR A 55 -24.87 27.66 -17.97
CA THR A 55 -23.75 28.05 -17.13
C THR A 55 -23.90 27.31 -15.81
N VAL A 56 -23.41 26.07 -15.75
CA VAL A 56 -23.16 25.41 -14.49
C VAL A 56 -22.04 26.19 -13.84
N ARG A 57 -22.41 27.10 -12.93
CA ARG A 57 -21.47 27.70 -12.01
C ARG A 57 -21.08 26.60 -11.03
N CYS A 58 -20.12 25.77 -11.42
CA CYS A 58 -19.38 24.93 -10.48
C CYS A 58 -18.68 25.88 -9.53
N ARG A 59 -19.34 26.19 -8.41
CA ARG A 59 -18.70 26.81 -7.26
C ARG A 59 -17.75 25.74 -6.74
N GLY A 60 -16.54 25.73 -7.30
CA GLY A 60 -15.44 24.91 -6.82
C GLY A 60 -15.12 25.36 -5.40
N THR A 61 -15.76 24.74 -4.43
CA THR A 61 -15.18 24.59 -3.11
C THR A 61 -13.99 23.68 -3.34
N THR A 62 -12.79 24.26 -3.37
CA THR A 62 -11.53 23.53 -3.33
C THR A 62 -11.43 22.86 -1.96
N THR A 63 -12.22 21.82 -1.73
CA THR A 63 -12.03 20.89 -0.62
C THR A 63 -10.87 20.02 -1.03
N LYS A 64 -9.66 20.40 -0.60
CA LYS A 64 -8.47 19.56 -0.40
C LYS A 64 -8.62 18.13 -0.97
N GLU A 65 -8.49 17.97 -2.29
CA GLU A 65 -8.28 16.66 -2.93
C GLU A 65 -6.80 16.24 -2.77
N GLU A 66 -6.28 16.34 -1.55
CA GLU A 66 -5.01 15.71 -1.19
C GLU A 66 -5.33 14.31 -0.67
N ARG A 67 -5.45 13.38 -1.63
CA ARG A 67 -5.25 11.94 -1.51
C ARG A 67 -5.88 11.30 -0.26
N ALA A 68 -7.13 10.85 -0.35
CA ALA A 68 -7.62 9.85 0.58
C ALA A 68 -6.97 8.49 0.25
N VAL A 69 -5.65 8.37 0.41
CA VAL A 69 -5.00 7.06 0.39
C VAL A 69 -5.46 6.35 1.65
N ALA A 70 -6.15 5.24 1.47
CA ALA A 70 -6.57 4.40 2.56
C ALA A 70 -5.60 3.23 2.71
N LYS A 71 -5.33 2.87 3.95
CA LYS A 71 -4.56 1.67 4.25
C LYS A 71 -5.49 0.45 4.17
N TYR A 72 -5.02 -0.60 3.50
CA TYR A 72 -5.75 -1.86 3.37
C TYR A 72 -4.90 -3.03 3.88
N ALA A 73 -5.49 -3.86 4.73
CA ALA A 73 -4.94 -5.15 5.10
C ALA A 73 -5.33 -6.17 4.03
N PHE A 74 -4.33 -6.85 3.50
CA PHE A 74 -4.51 -8.04 2.68
C PHE A 74 -4.21 -9.22 3.59
N LEU A 75 -5.21 -10.08 3.82
CA LEU A 75 -5.07 -11.32 4.57
C LEU A 75 -5.01 -12.46 3.57
N PHE A 76 -3.86 -13.10 3.45
CA PHE A 76 -3.63 -14.18 2.50
C PHE A 76 -4.18 -15.48 3.06
N ILE A 77 -4.95 -16.20 2.25
CA ILE A 77 -5.48 -17.51 2.63
C ILE A 77 -4.34 -18.52 2.61
N ASP A 78 -4.21 -19.24 3.72
CA ASP A 78 -3.30 -20.36 3.91
C ASP A 78 -3.68 -21.50 2.96
N ASP A 79 -2.69 -22.01 2.23
CA ASP A 79 -2.84 -23.11 1.29
C ASP A 79 -2.44 -24.47 1.88
N GLY A 80 -2.03 -24.48 3.16
CA GLY A 80 -1.63 -25.68 3.89
C GLY A 80 -0.29 -26.25 3.44
N VAL A 81 0.49 -25.47 2.67
CA VAL A 81 1.81 -25.90 2.19
C VAL A 81 2.85 -25.78 3.30
N ASP A 82 3.72 -26.79 3.43
CA ASP A 82 4.89 -26.69 4.30
C ASP A 82 5.99 -25.85 3.63
N TYR A 83 6.03 -24.57 3.96
CA TYR A 83 7.02 -23.61 3.45
C TYR A 83 8.47 -23.98 3.78
N GLN A 84 8.71 -24.81 4.80
CA GLN A 84 10.06 -25.26 5.15
C GLN A 84 10.54 -26.39 4.22
N ASN A 85 9.63 -27.11 3.58
CA ASN A 85 9.93 -28.23 2.71
C ASN A 85 8.94 -28.34 1.53
N PRO A 86 8.90 -27.33 0.64
CA PRO A 86 7.98 -27.33 -0.48
C PRO A 86 8.40 -28.33 -1.56
N THR A 87 7.43 -28.87 -2.28
CA THR A 87 7.68 -29.60 -3.52
C THR A 87 8.23 -28.66 -4.61
N PRO A 88 8.89 -29.16 -5.67
CA PRO A 88 9.37 -28.32 -6.76
C PRO A 88 8.27 -27.49 -7.43
N GLU A 89 7.05 -28.01 -7.50
CA GLU A 89 5.89 -27.30 -8.04
C GLU A 89 5.47 -26.14 -7.13
N GLN A 90 5.42 -26.37 -5.81
CA GLN A 90 5.15 -25.33 -4.82
C GLN A 90 6.24 -24.25 -4.83
N GLN A 91 7.50 -24.63 -5.04
CA GLN A 91 8.61 -23.69 -5.16
C GLN A 91 8.46 -22.71 -6.34
N ALA A 92 7.88 -23.15 -7.45
CA ALA A 92 7.59 -22.29 -8.59
C ALA A 92 6.51 -21.24 -8.27
N VAL A 93 5.45 -21.64 -7.53
CA VAL A 93 4.40 -20.72 -7.05
C VAL A 93 5.00 -19.68 -6.11
N TYR A 94 5.90 -20.08 -5.21
CA TYR A 94 6.62 -19.12 -4.35
C TYR A 94 7.42 -18.11 -5.15
N GLY A 95 8.11 -18.54 -6.20
CA GLY A 95 8.82 -17.62 -7.09
C GLY A 95 7.91 -16.55 -7.69
N GLN A 96 6.66 -16.90 -8.03
CA GLN A 96 5.66 -15.95 -8.52
C GLN A 96 5.17 -15.01 -7.42
N ILE A 97 4.93 -15.53 -6.22
CA ILE A 97 4.54 -14.74 -5.03
C ILE A 97 5.63 -13.72 -4.68
N PHE A 98 6.90 -14.13 -4.58
CA PHE A 98 8.00 -13.23 -4.29
C PHE A 98 8.12 -12.13 -5.35
N LYS A 99 8.03 -12.50 -6.63
CA LYS A 99 8.05 -11.54 -7.73
C LYS A 99 6.86 -10.56 -7.66
N TRP A 100 5.68 -11.03 -7.24
CA TRP A 100 4.50 -10.18 -7.07
C TRP A 100 4.73 -9.15 -5.96
N PHE A 101 5.32 -9.55 -4.82
CA PHE A 101 5.69 -8.63 -3.75
C PHE A 101 6.74 -7.62 -4.21
N GLU A 102 7.80 -8.05 -4.89
CA GLU A 102 8.83 -7.16 -5.44
C GLU A 102 8.25 -6.11 -6.38
N THR A 103 7.35 -6.53 -7.27
CA THR A 103 6.67 -5.64 -8.24
C THR A 103 5.77 -4.61 -7.55
N ASN A 104 5.22 -4.96 -6.39
CA ASN A 104 4.28 -4.12 -5.65
C ASN A 104 4.87 -3.45 -4.41
N ALA A 105 6.17 -3.59 -4.16
CA ALA A 105 6.85 -3.12 -2.96
C ALA A 105 6.64 -1.62 -2.67
N SER A 106 6.49 -0.80 -3.70
CA SER A 106 6.23 0.64 -3.55
C SER A 106 4.86 0.99 -2.98
N LYS A 107 3.92 0.04 -2.98
CA LYS A 107 2.56 0.21 -2.43
C LYS A 107 2.44 -0.33 -1.00
N ILE A 108 3.48 -1.00 -0.49
CA ILE A 108 3.49 -1.63 0.83
C ILE A 108 3.97 -0.62 1.86
N VAL A 109 3.18 -0.40 2.91
CA VAL A 109 3.55 0.49 4.03
C VAL A 109 3.96 -0.26 5.28
N ASP A 110 3.45 -1.48 5.45
CA ASP A 110 3.96 -2.43 6.42
C ASP A 110 4.15 -3.75 5.68
N GLY A 111 5.40 -4.24 5.69
CA GLY A 111 5.80 -5.48 5.03
C GLY A 111 4.96 -6.69 5.46
N GLY A 112 4.39 -6.62 6.68
CA GLY A 112 3.62 -7.71 7.24
C GLY A 112 4.46 -8.97 7.45
N ALA A 113 3.79 -10.12 7.57
CA ALA A 113 4.46 -11.39 7.84
C ALA A 113 3.63 -12.59 7.34
N GLU A 114 4.34 -13.65 6.98
CA GLU A 114 3.81 -15.00 6.86
C GLU A 114 3.70 -15.64 8.25
N LEU A 115 2.63 -16.40 8.46
CA LEU A 115 2.32 -17.08 9.71
C LEU A 115 2.69 -18.55 9.63
N GLN A 116 3.00 -19.14 10.78
CA GLN A 116 3.18 -20.59 10.88
C GLN A 116 1.84 -21.31 10.70
N PRO A 117 1.85 -22.59 10.28
CA PRO A 117 0.63 -23.37 10.08
C PRO A 117 -0.28 -23.36 11.31
N THR A 118 -1.59 -23.40 11.11
CA THR A 118 -2.61 -23.30 12.19
C THR A 118 -2.42 -24.26 13.37
N ARG A 119 -1.79 -25.42 13.16
CA ARG A 119 -1.44 -26.37 14.23
C ARG A 119 -0.50 -25.80 15.29
N THR A 120 0.22 -24.72 15.00
CA THR A 120 1.11 -24.04 15.96
C THR A 120 0.43 -22.86 16.66
N ALA A 121 -0.83 -22.57 16.32
CA ALA A 121 -1.55 -21.46 16.92
C ALA A 121 -1.94 -21.78 18.37
N THR A 122 -2.01 -20.73 19.19
CA THR A 122 -2.56 -20.78 20.54
C THR A 122 -3.53 -19.62 20.70
N THR A 123 -4.77 -19.92 21.07
CA THR A 123 -5.84 -18.94 21.24
C THR A 123 -6.04 -18.63 22.70
N ILE A 124 -6.12 -17.34 23.04
CA ILE A 124 -6.47 -16.87 24.39
C ILE A 124 -7.84 -16.17 24.32
N ARG A 125 -8.76 -16.55 25.23
CA ARG A 125 -10.08 -15.93 25.38
C ARG A 125 -10.25 -15.44 26.82
N HIS A 126 -11.12 -14.45 27.04
CA HIS A 126 -11.41 -13.89 28.36
C HIS A 126 -12.87 -14.10 28.80
N PRO A 127 -13.40 -15.34 28.83
CA PRO A 127 -14.75 -15.56 29.35
C PRO A 127 -14.83 -15.07 30.81
N ASN A 128 -15.84 -14.23 31.10
CA ASN A 128 -16.06 -13.64 32.43
C ASN A 128 -14.83 -12.92 33.01
N GLY A 129 -14.01 -12.30 32.15
CA GLY A 129 -12.83 -11.54 32.57
C GLY A 129 -11.62 -12.40 32.95
N LYS A 130 -11.68 -13.73 32.80
CA LYS A 130 -10.56 -14.63 33.12
C LYS A 130 -9.93 -15.21 31.86
N ALA A 131 -8.59 -15.14 31.76
CA ALA A 131 -7.87 -15.69 30.62
C ALA A 131 -7.97 -17.23 30.58
N THR A 132 -8.37 -17.76 29.43
CA THR A 132 -8.43 -19.18 29.11
C THR A 132 -7.58 -19.41 27.86
N VAL A 133 -6.62 -20.32 27.93
CA VAL A 133 -5.71 -20.67 26.83
C VAL A 133 -6.19 -21.95 26.18
N MET A 134 -6.23 -21.99 24.85
CA MET A 134 -6.61 -23.14 24.06
C MET A 134 -5.58 -23.35 22.96
N ASP A 135 -5.21 -24.60 22.71
CA ASP A 135 -4.38 -24.93 21.56
C ASP A 135 -5.21 -24.84 20.27
N GLY A 136 -4.58 -24.35 19.20
CA GLY A 136 -5.20 -24.17 17.90
C GLY A 136 -5.70 -22.76 17.61
N PRO A 137 -6.20 -22.53 16.37
CA PRO A 137 -6.64 -21.23 15.89
C PRO A 137 -7.92 -20.75 16.58
N PHE A 138 -8.24 -19.46 16.41
CA PHE A 138 -9.40 -18.85 17.06
C PHE A 138 -10.72 -19.54 16.72
N ILE A 139 -10.86 -19.99 15.46
CA ILE A 139 -11.98 -20.77 14.96
C ILE A 139 -11.43 -21.89 14.07
N GLU A 140 -12.01 -23.08 14.17
CA GLU A 140 -11.79 -24.14 13.19
C GLU A 140 -12.59 -23.79 11.94
N ALA A 141 -11.89 -23.35 10.90
CA ALA A 141 -12.46 -22.99 9.62
C ALA A 141 -11.86 -23.84 8.51
N LYS A 142 -12.57 -23.92 7.38
CA LYS A 142 -12.06 -24.60 6.19
C LYS A 142 -10.83 -23.89 5.62
N GLU A 143 -10.73 -22.58 5.84
CA GLU A 143 -9.64 -21.73 5.37
C GLU A 143 -9.07 -20.95 6.55
N SER A 144 -7.76 -20.83 6.61
CA SER A 144 -7.01 -20.05 7.61
C SER A 144 -6.27 -18.89 6.99
N VAL A 145 -5.85 -17.94 7.82
CA VAL A 145 -4.96 -16.85 7.38
C VAL A 145 -3.52 -17.35 7.46
N GLY A 146 -2.83 -17.36 6.32
CA GLY A 146 -1.43 -17.76 6.20
C GLY A 146 -0.47 -16.57 6.27
N GLY A 147 -0.96 -15.34 6.10
CA GLY A 147 -0.13 -14.15 6.20
C GLY A 147 -0.92 -12.86 6.05
N TYR A 148 -0.27 -11.74 6.31
CA TYR A 148 -0.85 -10.43 6.08
C TYR A 148 0.18 -9.42 5.57
N THR A 149 -0.29 -8.39 4.87
CA THR A 149 0.50 -7.22 4.46
C THR A 149 -0.40 -5.98 4.43
N ILE A 150 0.15 -4.80 4.75
CA ILE A 150 -0.59 -3.54 4.68
C ILE A 150 -0.16 -2.72 3.45
N PHE A 151 -1.14 -2.40 2.62
CA PHE A 151 -0.97 -1.59 1.41
C PHE A 151 -1.55 -0.19 1.59
N ASP A 152 -0.92 0.79 0.97
CA ASP A 152 -1.39 2.17 0.88
C ASP A 152 -1.91 2.42 -0.54
N LEU A 153 -3.24 2.42 -0.68
CA LEU A 153 -3.94 2.42 -1.97
C LEU A 153 -4.99 3.52 -2.01
N PRO A 154 -5.26 4.11 -3.19
CA PRO A 154 -6.12 5.29 -3.29
C PRO A 154 -7.58 5.02 -2.90
N ASP A 155 -8.08 3.81 -3.09
CA ASP A 155 -9.46 3.45 -2.80
C ASP A 155 -9.64 1.92 -2.78
N ARG A 156 -10.87 1.49 -2.49
CA ARG A 156 -11.26 0.09 -2.39
C ARG A 156 -11.16 -0.62 -3.74
N ASP A 157 -11.44 0.06 -4.84
CA ASP A 157 -11.43 -0.54 -6.17
C ASP A 157 -10.00 -0.83 -6.62
N ALA A 158 -9.06 0.06 -6.30
CA ALA A 158 -7.62 -0.17 -6.49
C ALA A 158 -7.12 -1.33 -5.62
N ALA A 159 -7.61 -1.46 -4.39
CA ALA A 159 -7.30 -2.60 -3.52
C ALA A 159 -7.81 -3.92 -4.11
N ILE A 160 -9.06 -3.96 -4.58
CA ILE A 160 -9.63 -5.14 -5.25
C ILE A 160 -8.87 -5.46 -6.54
N ALA A 161 -8.52 -4.45 -7.34
CA ALA A 161 -7.78 -4.63 -8.58
C ALA A 161 -6.39 -5.23 -8.33
N LEU A 162 -5.68 -4.75 -7.30
CA LEU A 162 -4.39 -5.31 -6.90
C LEU A 162 -4.55 -6.75 -6.39
N ALA A 163 -5.54 -7.00 -5.52
CA ALA A 163 -5.82 -8.32 -4.96
C ALA A 163 -6.12 -9.38 -6.04
N LYS A 164 -6.81 -9.00 -7.13
CA LYS A 164 -7.07 -9.89 -8.27
C LYS A 164 -5.81 -10.36 -9.02
N THR A 165 -4.68 -9.68 -8.83
CA THR A 165 -3.40 -10.06 -9.44
C THR A 165 -2.57 -11.00 -8.56
N TRP A 166 -3.04 -11.31 -7.34
CA TRP A 166 -2.38 -12.21 -6.42
C TRP A 166 -2.26 -13.62 -7.02
N PRO A 167 -1.04 -14.21 -7.11
CA PRO A 167 -0.84 -15.52 -7.71
C PRO A 167 -1.09 -16.71 -6.76
N GLY A 168 -1.32 -16.47 -5.47
CA GLY A 168 -1.60 -17.53 -4.49
C GLY A 168 -3.07 -17.92 -4.42
N HIS A 169 -3.44 -18.71 -3.41
CA HIS A 169 -4.78 -19.30 -3.28
C HIS A 169 -5.92 -18.27 -3.20
N GLY A 170 -5.80 -17.29 -2.30
CA GLY A 170 -6.79 -16.23 -2.16
C GLY A 170 -6.39 -15.15 -1.18
N VAL A 171 -7.17 -14.07 -1.15
CA VAL A 171 -6.90 -12.89 -0.32
C VAL A 171 -8.20 -12.23 0.12
N GLU A 172 -8.32 -11.94 1.42
CA GLU A 172 -9.35 -11.04 1.96
C GLU A 172 -8.78 -9.62 2.03
N VAL A 173 -9.52 -8.64 1.48
CA VAL A 173 -9.15 -7.23 1.49
C VAL A 173 -10.00 -6.48 2.50
N ARG A 174 -9.37 -5.82 3.46
CA ARG A 174 -10.06 -5.01 4.48
C ARG A 174 -9.46 -3.62 4.55
N ALA A 175 -10.31 -2.59 4.54
CA ALA A 175 -9.87 -1.24 4.88
C ALA A 175 -9.50 -1.19 6.38
N LEU A 176 -8.39 -0.52 6.70
CA LEU A 176 -8.04 -0.23 8.09
C LEU A 176 -8.88 0.95 8.58
N VAL A 177 -9.21 0.93 9.86
CA VAL A 177 -9.74 2.12 10.53
C VAL A 177 -8.63 3.17 10.57
N GLU A 178 -8.89 4.35 10.02
CA GLU A 178 -8.01 5.50 10.20
C GLU A 178 -7.96 5.83 11.69
N GLN A 179 -6.79 5.65 12.31
CA GLN A 179 -6.57 6.20 13.63
C GLN A 179 -6.51 7.71 13.48
N ARG A 180 -7.48 8.39 14.11
CA ARG A 180 -7.34 9.82 14.39
C ARG A 180 -6.29 9.92 15.48
N ASP A 181 -5.22 10.66 15.23
CA ASP A 181 -4.23 10.90 16.26
C ASP A 181 -4.92 11.61 17.43
N GLU A 182 -4.60 11.21 18.66
CA GLU A 182 -5.16 11.82 19.88
C GLU A 182 -4.87 13.33 19.95
N HIS A 183 -3.85 13.78 19.23
CA HIS A 183 -3.51 15.20 19.04
C HIS A 183 -4.56 15.99 18.23
N ASP A 184 -5.39 15.31 17.44
CA ASP A 184 -6.49 15.88 16.65
C ASP A 184 -7.83 15.82 17.39
N LEU A 185 -7.87 15.25 18.61
CA LEU A 185 -9.05 15.34 19.45
C LEU A 185 -9.16 16.78 19.98
N PRO A 186 -10.35 17.39 19.96
CA PRO A 186 -10.56 18.65 20.63
C PRO A 186 -10.20 18.49 22.12
N ALA A 187 -9.58 19.53 22.68
CA ALA A 187 -8.90 19.47 23.99
C ALA A 187 -9.83 19.08 25.16
N ASP A 188 -11.14 19.05 24.94
CA ASP A 188 -12.17 18.64 25.89
C ASP A 188 -12.31 17.11 26.04
N LEU A 189 -11.77 16.31 25.11
CA LEU A 189 -11.84 14.84 25.14
C LEU A 189 -10.52 14.16 25.53
N ALA A 190 -9.39 14.87 25.52
CA ALA A 190 -8.05 14.31 25.74
C ALA A 190 -7.71 13.95 27.22
N ARG A 191 -8.70 13.92 28.12
CA ARG A 191 -8.52 13.54 29.53
C ARG A 191 -9.69 12.70 30.03
N ARG A 192 -9.65 11.39 29.79
CA ARG A 192 -10.40 10.37 30.53
C ARG A 192 -9.57 9.10 30.66
#